data_AF-A0A4V3KT38-F1
#
_entry.id   AF-A0A4V3KT38-F1
#
_cell.length_a   1.000
_cell.length_b   1.000
_cell.length_c   1.000
_cell.angle_alpha   90.00
_cell.angle_beta   90.00
_cell.angle_gamma   90.00
#
_symmetry.space_group_name_H-M   'P 1'
#
loop_
_entity.id
_entity.type
_entity.pdbx_description
1 polymer ?
#
loop_
_entity_poly.entity_id
_entity_poly.type
_entity_poly.pdbx_seq_one_letter_code
_entity_poly.pdbx_strand_id
1 'polypeptide(L)' 'MALDKEEAGERVLAIAETLLNEGGMDNLKARTIAEQAGISVGSVYNLFSDLDGVHRAVNMRLLDRLGVADR' A
#
# COMPACT_ATOMS: atom_id res chain seq x y z
N MET A 1 -13.56 11.40 11.11
CA MET A 1 -14.26 10.96 9.88
C MET A 1 -13.67 9.61 9.51
N ALA A 2 -14.48 8.56 9.38
CA ALA A 2 -13.96 7.29 8.87
C ALA A 2 -13.61 7.49 7.40
N LEU A 3 -12.39 7.14 6.99
CA LEU A 3 -12.03 7.07 5.57
C LEU A 3 -12.98 6.08 4.90
N ASP A 4 -13.45 6.39 3.70
CA ASP A 4 -14.09 5.35 2.91
C ASP A 4 -13.06 4.29 2.48
N LYS A 5 -13.55 3.14 2.00
CA LYS A 5 -12.68 1.99 1.69
C LYS A 5 -11.64 2.33 0.62
N GLU A 6 -11.98 3.21 -0.32
CA GLU A 6 -11.10 3.59 -1.43
C GLU A 6 -10.00 4.52 -0.93
N GLU A 7 -10.34 5.55 -0.16
CA GLU A 7 -9.37 6.45 0.48
C GLU A 7 -8.39 5.69 1.40
N ALA A 8 -8.90 4.71 2.17
CA ALA A 8 -8.06 3.87 3.01
C ALA A 8 -7.09 2.99 2.19
N GLY A 9 -7.56 2.47 1.05
CA GLY A 9 -6.74 1.71 0.11
C GLY A 9 -5.63 2.56 -0.50
N GLU A 10 -5.95 3.76 -0.98
CA GLU A 10 -4.98 4.73 -1.50
C GLU A 10 -3.90 5.06 -0.48
N ARG A 11 -4.32 5.34 0.75
CA ARG A 11 -3.40 5.69 1.84
C ARG A 11 -2.45 4.54 2.18
N VAL A 12 -2.95 3.31 2.23
CA VAL A 12 -2.13 2.11 2.43
C VAL A 12 -1.08 1.97 1.32
N LEU A 13 -1.47 2.19 0.05
CA LEU A 13 -0.57 2.04 -1.08
C LEU A 13 0.52 3.11 -1.11
N ALA A 14 0.18 4.37 -0.80
CA ALA A 14 1.17 5.45 -0.71
C ALA A 14 2.21 5.22 0.40
N ILE A 15 1.77 4.71 1.56
CA ILE A 15 2.68 4.36 2.66
C ILE A 15 3.56 3.17 2.27
N ALA A 16 2.97 2.13 1.67
CA ALA A 16 3.71 0.95 1.23
C ALA A 16 4.78 1.29 0.18
N GLU A 17 4.46 2.15 -0.80
CA GLU A 17 5.43 2.66 -1.78
C GLU A 17 6.60 3.38 -1.10
N THR A 18 6.33 4.20 -0.09
CA THR A 18 7.37 4.90 0.69
C THR A 18 8.28 3.92 1.42
N LEU A 19 7.70 2.95 2.15
CA LEU A 19 8.46 1.95 2.90
C LEU A 19 9.35 1.08 1.99
N LEU A 20 8.81 0.70 0.82
CA LEU A 20 9.56 -0.07 -0.18
C LEU A 20 10.72 0.72 -0.76
N ASN A 21 10.55 2.03 -1.01
CA ASN A 21 11.62 2.89 -1.48
C ASN A 21 12.72 3.13 -0.43
N GLU A 22 12.38 3.14 0.86
CA GLU A 22 13.33 3.40 1.94
C GLU A 22 14.16 2.17 2.35
N GLY A 23 13.58 0.96 2.33
CA GLY A 23 14.28 -0.24 2.80
C GLY A 23 13.81 -1.53 2.17
N GLY A 24 13.15 -1.46 1.02
CA GLY A 24 12.69 -2.63 0.29
C GLY A 24 11.68 -3.47 1.08
N MET A 25 11.66 -4.77 0.76
CA MET A 25 10.65 -5.69 1.30
C MET A 25 10.75 -5.87 2.82
N ASP A 26 11.95 -5.71 3.40
CA ASP A 26 12.14 -5.83 4.84
C ASP A 26 11.39 -4.75 5.62
N ASN A 27 11.22 -3.56 5.03
CA ASN A 27 10.47 -2.46 5.63
C ASN A 27 8.95 -2.56 5.43
N LEU A 28 8.48 -3.42 4.53
CA LEU A 28 7.05 -3.59 4.28
C LEU A 28 6.40 -4.44 5.40
N LYS A 29 5.93 -3.77 6.46
CA LYS A 29 5.27 -4.42 7.61
C LYS A 29 3.84 -3.91 7.78
N ALA A 30 2.89 -4.85 7.94
CA ALA A 30 1.46 -4.52 8.07
C ALA A 30 1.16 -3.61 9.28
N ARG A 31 1.90 -3.81 10.38
CA ARG A 31 1.80 -2.97 11.58
C ARG A 31 2.21 -1.53 11.29
N THR A 32 3.36 -1.32 10.66
CA THR A 32 3.87 0.01 10.30
C THR A 32 2.91 0.73 9.35
N ILE A 33 2.38 0.01 8.35
CA ILE A 33 1.37 0.55 7.43
C ILE A 33 0.12 0.98 8.20
N ALA A 34 -0.41 0.12 9.06
CA ALA A 34 -1.62 0.39 9.82
C ALA A 34 -1.46 1.62 10.74
N GLU A 35 -0.32 1.71 11.45
CA GLU A 35 0.02 2.83 12.33
C GLU A 35 0.08 4.16 11.55
N GLN A 36 0.77 4.21 10.41
CA GLN A 36 0.87 5.42 9.59
C GLN A 36 -0.45 5.78 8.89
N ALA A 37 -1.25 4.78 8.52
CA ALA A 37 -2.55 4.97 7.90
C ALA A 37 -3.64 5.35 8.91
N GLY A 38 -3.41 5.16 10.22
CA GLY A 38 -4.40 5.39 11.27
C GLY A 38 -5.55 4.38 11.25
N ILE A 39 -5.27 3.13 10.85
CA ILE A 39 -6.25 2.03 10.77
C ILE A 39 -5.77 0.82 11.57
N SER A 40 -6.64 -0.19 11.73
CA SER A 40 -6.23 -1.45 12.34
C SER A 40 -5.42 -2.32 11.37
N VAL A 41 -4.56 -3.20 11.89
CA VAL A 41 -3.87 -4.21 11.07
C VAL A 41 -4.87 -5.11 10.33
N GLY A 42 -6.00 -5.46 10.98
CA GLY A 42 -7.07 -6.23 10.35
C GLY A 42 -7.70 -5.49 9.15
N SER A 43 -7.77 -4.16 9.20
CA SER A 43 -8.24 -3.34 8.08
C SER A 43 -7.29 -3.44 6.88
N VAL A 44 -5.97 -3.51 7.10
CA VAL A 44 -4.99 -3.72 6.01
C VAL A 44 -5.24 -5.06 5.32
N TYR A 45 -5.44 -6.13 6.08
CA TYR A 45 -5.73 -7.46 5.52
C TYR A 45 -7.13 -7.55 4.89
N ASN A 46 -8.12 -6.81 5.38
CA ASN A 46 -9.42 -6.72 4.73
C ASN A 46 -9.35 -6.01 3.37
N LEU A 47 -8.38 -5.11 3.18
CA LEU A 47 -8.17 -4.38 1.93
C LEU A 47 -7.35 -5.21 0.91
N PHE A 48 -6.30 -5.90 1.36
CA PHE A 48 -5.30 -6.51 0.46
C PHE A 48 -5.04 -8.00 0.68
N SER A 49 -5.78 -8.66 1.57
CA SER A 49 -5.65 -10.08 1.97
C SER A 49 -4.36 -10.42 2.70
N ASP A 50 -3.19 -10.05 2.16
CA ASP A 50 -1.87 -10.29 2.71
C ASP A 50 -0.88 -9.18 2.30
N LEU A 51 0.35 -9.22 2.82
CA LEU A 51 1.38 -8.24 2.48
C LEU A 51 1.86 -8.36 1.04
N ASP A 52 1.82 -9.56 0.46
CA ASP A 52 2.16 -9.74 -0.96
C ASP A 52 1.10 -9.09 -1.86
N GLY A 53 -0.15 -9.03 -1.43
CA GLY A 53 -1.25 -8.32 -2.08
C GLY A 53 -1.02 -6.82 -2.10
N VAL A 54 -0.52 -6.25 -1.00
CA VAL A 54 -0.08 -4.84 -0.96
C VAL A 54 1.07 -4.61 -1.94
N HIS A 55 2.11 -5.47 -1.90
CA HIS A 55 3.27 -5.35 -2.79
C HIS A 55 2.88 -5.47 -4.27
N ARG A 56 2.04 -6.44 -4.63
CA ARG A 56 1.52 -6.60 -5.99
C ARG A 56 0.76 -5.35 -6.45
N ALA A 57 -0.08 -4.78 -5.59
CA ALA A 57 -0.84 -3.57 -5.92
C ALA A 57 0.08 -2.35 -6.15
N VAL A 58 1.15 -2.20 -5.35
CA VAL A 58 2.16 -1.16 -5.58
C VAL A 58 2.87 -1.38 -6.94
N ASN A 59 3.27 -2.61 -7.25
CA ASN A 59 3.92 -2.92 -8.53
C ASN A 59 3.01 -2.66 -9.74
N MET A 60 1.73 -3.01 -9.65
CA MET A 60 0.75 -2.71 -10.70
C MET A 60 0.67 -1.20 -10.97
N ARG A 61 0.61 -0.37 -9.92
CA ARG A 61 0.62 1.10 -10.07
C ARG A 61 1.88 1.61 -10.73
N LEU A 62 3.04 1.08 -10.35
CA LEU A 62 4.30 1.48 -10.95
C LEU A 62 4.34 1.11 -12.43
N LEU A 63 3.92 -0.12 -12.78
CA LEU A 63 3.83 -0.58 -14.16
C LEU A 63 2.87 0.28 -14.98
N ASP A 64 1.70 0.64 -14.42
CA ASP A 64 0.75 1.54 -15.08
C ASP A 64 1.36 2.93 -15.35
N ARG A 65 2.11 3.49 -14.39
CA ARG A 65 2.81 4.79 -14.56
C ARG A 65 3.89 4.72 -15.63
N LEU A 66 4.64 3.62 -15.71
CA LEU A 66 5.63 3.39 -16.77
C LEU A 66 4.96 3.25 -18.13
N GLY A 67 3.86 2.48 -18.22
CA GLY A 67 3.10 2.29 -19.46
C GLY A 67 2.37 3.54 -19.96
N VAL A 68 2.15 4.53 -19.08
CA VAL A 68 1.69 5.87 -19.45
C VAL A 68 2.84 6.77 -19.91
N ALA A 69 4.04 6.62 -19.34
CA ALA A 69 5.21 7.39 -19.75
C ALA A 69 5.72 7.02 -21.15
N ASP A 70 5.44 5.79 -21.61
CA ASP A 70 5.83 5.27 -22.93
C ASP A 70 4.80 5.52 -24.05
N ARG A 71 3.74 6.31 -23.80
CA ARG A 71 2.71 6.68 -24.80
C ARG A 71 2.79 8.13 -25.26
#